data_AF-A0A7X3QYZ6-F1
#
_entry.id   AF-A0A7X3QYZ6-F1
#
_cell.length_a   1.000
_cell.length_b   1.000
_cell.length_c   1.000
_cell.angle_alpha   90.00
_cell.angle_beta   90.00
_cell.angle_gamma   90.00
#
_symmetry.space_group_name_H-M   'P 1'
#
loop_
_entity.id
_entity.type
_entity.pdbx_description
1 polymer ?
#
loop_
_entity_poly.entity_id
_entity_poly.type
_entity_poly.pdbx_seq_one_letter_code
_entity_poly.pdbx_strand_id
1 'polypeptide(L)'
;MPLPLEGIRVLEVGTFVSAPYCGRLFAGYGAEVIKVEPPGGDIARAHGPFKDGVPDPETSALFLYLNTSKRSVELDLGSQAGRDAFLRLAADADVIIENYRPSDARALGLDYKRLRAVNPRLVLVSITAYGQGGPYAEYRSNNLIAFAMGGQMFLTGDPDKPPVKNGGYQADYQGGLNAFSA
;
A
#
# COMPACT_ATOMS: atom_id res chain seq x y z
N MET A 1 4.37 -22.74 17.87
CA MET A 1 2.94 -22.37 17.83
C MET A 1 2.69 -21.69 16.49
N PRO A 2 1.57 -21.99 15.82
CA PRO A 2 1.23 -21.30 14.56
C PRO A 2 1.07 -19.80 14.81
N LEU A 3 1.42 -18.99 13.81
CA LEU A 3 1.25 -17.53 13.92
C LEU A 3 -0.24 -17.15 13.73
N PRO A 4 -0.70 -16.00 14.27
CA PRO A 4 -2.13 -15.68 14.30
C PRO A 4 -2.84 -15.59 12.94
N LEU A 5 -2.11 -15.27 11.86
CA LEU A 5 -2.65 -15.16 10.49
C LEU A 5 -2.09 -16.25 9.56
N GLU A 6 -1.57 -17.34 10.12
CA GLU A 6 -1.13 -18.48 9.31
C GLU A 6 -2.30 -19.05 8.51
N GLY A 7 -2.07 -19.30 7.22
CA GLY A 7 -3.10 -19.73 6.27
C GLY A 7 -3.90 -18.61 5.60
N ILE A 8 -3.71 -17.36 6.01
CA ILE A 8 -4.30 -16.19 5.32
C ILE A 8 -3.41 -15.80 4.13
N ARG A 9 -4.03 -15.59 2.97
CA ARG A 9 -3.36 -15.12 1.75
C ARG A 9 -3.73 -13.68 1.43
N VAL A 10 -2.72 -12.84 1.25
CA VAL A 10 -2.86 -11.40 0.98
C VAL A 10 -2.21 -11.06 -0.36
N LEU A 11 -2.93 -10.36 -1.22
CA LEU A 11 -2.35 -9.68 -2.39
C LEU A 11 -2.19 -8.20 -2.09
N GLU A 12 -0.95 -7.74 -2.06
CA GLU A 12 -0.62 -6.31 -1.89
C GLU A 12 -0.31 -5.71 -3.27
N VAL A 13 -1.21 -4.87 -3.77
CA VAL A 13 -1.03 -4.17 -5.06
C VAL A 13 -0.56 -2.74 -4.87
N GLY A 14 -0.70 -2.20 -3.65
CA GLY A 14 -0.31 -0.82 -3.35
C GLY A 14 1.20 -0.58 -3.37
N THR A 15 1.56 0.69 -3.50
CA THR A 15 2.94 1.14 -3.70
C THR A 15 3.44 2.02 -2.55
N PHE A 16 4.75 2.20 -2.51
CA PHE A 16 5.44 3.14 -1.63
C PHE A 16 5.38 2.80 -0.13
N VAL A 17 4.43 3.34 0.64
CA VAL A 17 4.46 3.23 2.12
C VAL A 17 3.19 2.64 2.73
N SER A 18 2.02 3.26 2.55
CA SER A 18 0.84 2.93 3.37
C SER A 18 0.34 1.49 3.18
N ALA A 19 0.14 1.05 1.94
CA ALA A 19 -0.21 -0.33 1.63
C ALA A 19 0.94 -1.31 1.95
N PRO A 20 2.20 -1.05 1.54
CA PRO A 20 3.33 -1.90 1.93
C PRO A 20 3.52 -2.07 3.44
N TYR A 21 3.23 -1.04 4.24
CA TYR A 21 3.28 -1.16 5.69
C TYR A 21 2.15 -2.03 6.24
N CYS A 22 0.93 -1.90 5.71
CA CYS A 22 -0.18 -2.78 6.05
C CYS A 22 0.17 -4.25 5.74
N GLY A 23 0.61 -4.55 4.51
CA GLY A 23 1.00 -5.92 4.14
C GLY A 23 2.21 -6.44 4.92
N ARG A 24 3.14 -5.57 5.35
CA ARG A 24 4.23 -5.95 6.27
C ARG A 24 3.70 -6.46 7.60
N LEU A 25 2.67 -5.81 8.17
CA LEU A 25 2.05 -6.25 9.41
C LEU A 25 1.41 -7.63 9.21
N PHE A 26 0.64 -7.83 8.15
CA PHE A 26 0.09 -9.14 7.79
C PHE A 26 1.18 -10.23 7.71
N ALA A 27 2.27 -9.98 6.99
CA ALA A 27 3.39 -10.91 6.88
C ALA A 27 4.05 -11.20 8.25
N GLY A 28 4.21 -10.17 9.09
CA GLY A 28 4.76 -10.30 10.44
C GLY A 28 3.90 -11.16 11.38
N TYR A 29 2.59 -11.24 11.14
CA TYR A 29 1.66 -12.10 11.86
C TYR A 29 1.41 -13.45 11.17
N GLY A 30 2.18 -13.78 10.12
CA GLY A 30 2.21 -15.12 9.52
C GLY A 30 1.40 -15.32 8.25
N ALA A 31 0.78 -14.27 7.69
CA ALA A 31 0.07 -14.37 6.42
C ALA A 31 1.04 -14.59 5.23
N GLU A 32 0.61 -15.33 4.20
CA GLU A 32 1.30 -15.32 2.91
C GLU A 32 0.98 -14.01 2.19
N VAL A 33 1.95 -13.11 2.13
CA VAL A 33 1.79 -11.84 1.42
C VAL A 33 2.52 -11.89 0.07
N ILE A 34 1.77 -11.70 -1.00
CA ILE A 34 2.26 -11.59 -2.37
C ILE A 34 2.12 -10.14 -2.81
N LYS A 35 3.26 -9.47 -2.96
CA LYS A 35 3.34 -8.15 -3.54
C LYS A 35 3.22 -8.24 -5.06
N VAL A 36 2.21 -7.58 -5.61
CA VAL A 36 2.01 -7.43 -7.04
C VAL A 36 2.60 -6.10 -7.46
N GLU A 37 3.75 -6.16 -8.13
CA GLU A 37 4.49 -4.97 -8.56
C GLU A 37 4.15 -4.63 -10.02
N PRO A 38 4.05 -3.35 -10.39
CA PRO A 38 3.96 -2.96 -11.79
C PRO A 38 5.30 -3.23 -12.51
N PRO A 39 5.33 -3.20 -13.86
CA PRO A 39 6.59 -3.24 -14.60
C PRO A 39 7.60 -2.23 -14.10
N GLY A 40 8.79 -2.70 -13.73
CA GLY A 40 9.85 -1.86 -13.14
C GLY A 40 9.81 -1.75 -11.60
N GLY A 41 8.85 -2.40 -10.94
CA GLY A 41 8.81 -2.53 -9.48
C GLY A 41 8.14 -1.40 -8.72
N ASP A 42 8.02 -1.55 -7.40
CA ASP A 42 7.57 -0.50 -6.49
C ASP A 42 8.54 0.70 -6.52
N ILE A 43 7.98 1.92 -6.56
CA ILE A 43 8.77 3.16 -6.54
C ILE A 43 9.67 3.29 -5.29
N ALA A 44 9.34 2.60 -4.18
CA ALA A 44 10.20 2.54 -3.01
C ALA A 44 11.56 1.89 -3.31
N ARG A 45 11.68 1.02 -4.31
CA ARG A 45 12.97 0.43 -4.74
C ARG A 45 13.97 1.49 -5.18
N ALA A 46 13.48 2.57 -5.79
CA ALA A 46 14.30 3.72 -6.20
C ALA A 46 14.42 4.80 -5.10
N HIS A 47 13.93 4.52 -3.88
CA HIS A 47 13.92 5.50 -2.79
C HIS A 47 14.98 5.16 -1.73
N GLY A 48 15.97 6.04 -1.59
CA GLY A 48 17.02 5.88 -0.59
C GLY A 48 16.53 5.98 0.87
N PRO A 49 17.43 5.79 1.86
CA PRO A 49 18.86 5.55 1.66
C PRO A 49 19.14 4.17 1.06
N PHE A 50 20.24 4.09 0.33
CA PHE A 50 20.74 2.84 -0.24
C PHE A 50 21.96 2.36 0.52
N LYS A 51 22.29 1.07 0.38
CA LYS A 51 23.54 0.53 0.92
C LYS A 51 24.72 1.31 0.34
N ASP A 52 25.63 1.74 1.22
CA ASP A 52 26.83 2.52 0.88
C ASP A 52 26.56 3.83 0.10
N GLY A 53 25.31 4.32 0.10
CA GLY A 53 24.88 5.50 -0.64
C GLY A 53 24.79 5.31 -2.16
N VAL A 54 24.90 4.07 -2.66
CA VAL A 54 24.87 3.75 -4.09
C VAL A 54 23.46 3.34 -4.51
N PRO A 55 22.79 4.06 -5.42
CA PRO A 55 21.45 3.69 -5.89
C PRO A 55 21.41 2.29 -6.48
N ASP A 56 20.61 1.42 -5.87
CA ASP A 56 20.34 0.05 -6.32
C ASP A 56 18.93 -0.36 -5.87
N PRO A 57 18.04 -0.76 -6.80
CA PRO A 57 16.67 -1.23 -6.50
C PRO A 57 16.58 -2.33 -5.44
N GLU A 58 17.62 -3.14 -5.28
CA GLU A 58 17.67 -4.26 -4.32
C GLU A 58 18.26 -3.85 -2.97
N THR A 59 18.73 -2.61 -2.81
CA THR A 59 19.33 -2.11 -1.55
C THR A 59 18.65 -0.87 -0.98
N SER A 60 17.51 -0.46 -1.52
CA SER A 60 16.66 0.56 -0.89
C SER A 60 16.24 0.12 0.52
N ALA A 61 16.70 0.86 1.53
CA ALA A 61 16.38 0.57 2.92
C ALA A 61 14.87 0.68 3.19
N LEU A 62 14.18 1.63 2.53
CA LEU A 62 12.73 1.77 2.65
C LEU A 62 12.01 0.55 2.09
N PHE A 63 12.39 0.11 0.88
CA PHE A 63 11.77 -1.06 0.25
C PHE A 63 11.99 -2.32 1.08
N LEU A 64 13.23 -2.58 1.51
CA LEU A 64 13.58 -3.74 2.33
C LEU A 64 12.84 -3.72 3.67
N TYR A 65 12.76 -2.56 4.33
CA TYR A 65 12.01 -2.42 5.57
C TYR A 65 10.53 -2.79 5.39
N LEU A 66 9.91 -2.32 4.31
CA LEU A 66 8.48 -2.50 4.06
C LEU A 66 8.11 -3.87 3.49
N ASN A 67 9.04 -4.56 2.82
CA ASN A 67 8.71 -5.75 2.03
C ASN A 67 9.43 -7.03 2.46
N THR A 68 10.20 -6.98 3.56
CA THR A 68 10.70 -8.20 4.23
C THR A 68 9.55 -9.20 4.46
N SER A 69 9.82 -10.48 4.19
CA SER A 69 8.89 -11.63 4.31
C SER A 69 7.77 -11.70 3.28
N LYS A 70 7.73 -10.83 2.27
CA LYS A 70 6.77 -10.91 1.16
C LYS A 70 7.37 -11.69 -0.02
N ARG A 71 6.50 -12.35 -0.78
CA ARG A 71 6.79 -12.79 -2.15
C ARG A 71 6.51 -11.64 -3.10
N SER A 72 7.17 -11.60 -4.27
CA SER A 72 6.91 -10.59 -5.30
C SER A 72 6.59 -11.24 -6.64
N VAL A 73 5.66 -10.65 -7.38
CA VAL A 73 5.37 -10.95 -8.78
C VAL A 73 5.15 -9.65 -9.53
N GLU A 74 5.73 -9.54 -10.73
CA GLU A 74 5.48 -8.43 -11.62
C GLU A 74 4.21 -8.70 -12.46
N LEU A 75 3.25 -7.78 -12.45
CA LEU A 75 2.05 -7.82 -13.30
C LEU A 75 1.69 -6.42 -13.81
N ASP A 76 1.56 -6.27 -15.12
CA ASP A 76 1.03 -5.05 -15.74
C ASP A 76 -0.50 -5.01 -15.70
N LEU A 77 -1.07 -4.41 -14.65
CA LEU A 77 -2.52 -4.21 -14.51
C LEU A 77 -3.08 -3.16 -15.50
N GLY A 78 -2.22 -2.42 -16.21
CA GLY A 78 -2.61 -1.60 -17.36
C GLY A 78 -3.03 -2.44 -18.56
N SER A 79 -2.48 -3.65 -18.68
CA SER A 79 -2.82 -4.61 -19.75
C SER A 79 -4.02 -5.51 -19.39
N GLN A 80 -4.74 -5.98 -20.42
CA GLN A 80 -5.81 -6.96 -20.21
C GLN A 80 -5.27 -8.28 -19.65
N ALA A 81 -4.14 -8.76 -20.19
CA ALA A 81 -3.52 -10.00 -19.75
C ALA A 81 -3.07 -9.96 -18.28
N GLY A 82 -2.51 -8.84 -17.82
CA GLY A 82 -2.12 -8.66 -16.43
C GLY A 82 -3.31 -8.58 -15.49
N ARG A 83 -4.41 -7.91 -15.89
CA ARG A 83 -5.67 -7.95 -15.12
C ARG A 83 -6.25 -9.35 -15.02
N ASP A 84 -6.23 -10.12 -16.11
CA ASP A 84 -6.73 -11.50 -16.10
C ASP A 84 -5.85 -12.41 -15.24
N ALA A 85 -4.53 -12.20 -15.24
CA ALA A 85 -3.60 -12.89 -14.34
C ALA A 85 -3.84 -12.53 -12.88
N PHE A 86 -4.07 -11.25 -12.59
CA PHE A 86 -4.39 -10.78 -11.25
C PHE A 86 -5.69 -11.37 -10.72
N LEU A 87 -6.74 -11.43 -11.55
CA LEU A 87 -8.01 -12.06 -11.15
C LEU A 87 -7.85 -13.55 -10.80
N ARG A 88 -6.95 -14.27 -11.48
CA ARG A 88 -6.63 -15.65 -11.10
C ARG A 88 -5.98 -15.75 -9.72
N LEU A 89 -5.09 -14.82 -9.39
CA LEU A 89 -4.51 -14.75 -8.03
C LEU A 89 -5.57 -14.37 -7.00
N ALA A 90 -6.45 -13.41 -7.32
CA ALA A 90 -7.50 -12.91 -6.44
C ALA A 90 -8.56 -13.98 -6.09
N ALA A 91 -8.74 -14.98 -6.96
CA ALA A 91 -9.66 -16.10 -6.71
C ALA A 91 -9.32 -16.88 -5.44
N ASP A 92 -8.03 -16.98 -5.10
CA ASP A 92 -7.51 -17.73 -3.95
C ASP A 92 -7.00 -16.83 -2.82
N ALA A 93 -7.22 -15.51 -2.90
CA ALA A 93 -6.78 -14.55 -1.89
C ALA A 93 -7.88 -14.29 -0.86
N ASP A 94 -7.50 -14.09 0.40
CA ASP A 94 -8.43 -13.66 1.45
C ASP A 94 -8.56 -12.13 1.49
N VAL A 95 -7.44 -11.44 1.26
CA VAL A 95 -7.35 -9.97 1.36
C VAL A 95 -6.63 -9.39 0.15
N ILE A 96 -7.15 -8.29 -0.39
CA ILE A 96 -6.42 -7.40 -1.31
C ILE A 96 -6.18 -6.06 -0.61
N ILE A 97 -4.95 -5.56 -0.68
CA ILE A 97 -4.55 -4.26 -0.12
C ILE A 97 -4.08 -3.34 -1.25
N GLU A 98 -4.67 -2.15 -1.34
CA GLU A 98 -4.28 -1.12 -2.30
C GLU A 98 -4.33 0.29 -1.69
N ASN A 99 -3.61 1.22 -2.31
CA ASN A 99 -3.54 2.62 -1.86
C ASN A 99 -3.59 3.62 -3.03
N TYR A 100 -4.28 3.28 -4.10
CA TYR A 100 -4.49 4.15 -5.24
C TYR A 100 -5.65 5.10 -5.00
N ARG A 101 -5.68 6.24 -5.71
CA ARG A 101 -6.92 7.02 -5.76
C ARG A 101 -8.05 6.18 -6.33
N PRO A 102 -9.32 6.44 -5.95
CA PRO A 102 -10.44 5.64 -6.39
C PRO A 102 -10.54 5.49 -7.92
N SER A 103 -10.33 6.57 -8.69
CA SER A 103 -10.30 6.50 -10.17
C SER A 103 -9.15 5.65 -10.71
N ASP A 104 -7.95 5.76 -10.13
CA ASP A 104 -6.78 5.00 -10.54
C ASP A 104 -6.97 3.50 -10.23
N ALA A 105 -7.49 3.17 -9.04
CA ALA A 105 -7.85 1.79 -8.66
C ALA A 105 -8.84 1.16 -9.64
N ARG A 106 -9.91 1.89 -10.00
CA ARG A 106 -10.89 1.44 -11.02
C ARG A 106 -10.24 1.22 -12.38
N ALA A 107 -9.35 2.11 -12.81
CA ALA A 107 -8.65 1.98 -14.08
C ALA A 107 -7.74 0.74 -14.14
N LEU A 108 -7.16 0.35 -12.99
CA LEU A 108 -6.37 -0.88 -12.85
C LEU A 108 -7.22 -2.15 -12.68
N GLY A 109 -8.56 -2.02 -12.63
CA GLY A 109 -9.48 -3.15 -12.46
C GLY A 109 -9.59 -3.66 -11.03
N LEU A 110 -9.23 -2.84 -10.03
CA LEU A 110 -9.32 -3.16 -8.61
C LEU A 110 -10.69 -2.79 -8.01
N ASP A 111 -11.75 -2.77 -8.83
CA ASP A 111 -13.08 -2.44 -8.34
C ASP A 111 -13.67 -3.60 -7.51
N TYR A 112 -14.24 -3.26 -6.35
CA TYR A 112 -14.74 -4.29 -5.42
C TYR A 112 -15.80 -5.21 -6.04
N LYS A 113 -16.66 -4.68 -6.91
CA LYS A 113 -17.73 -5.47 -7.55
C LYS A 113 -17.15 -6.57 -8.44
N ARG A 114 -16.15 -6.26 -9.26
CA ARG A 114 -15.43 -7.21 -10.11
C ARG A 114 -14.66 -8.23 -9.29
N LEU A 115 -13.93 -7.79 -8.28
CA LEU A 115 -13.16 -8.69 -7.42
C LEU A 115 -14.07 -9.66 -6.67
N ARG A 116 -15.18 -9.16 -6.12
CA ARG A 116 -16.19 -9.97 -5.42
C ARG A 116 -16.89 -10.98 -6.34
N ALA A 117 -17.04 -10.67 -7.63
CA ALA A 117 -17.62 -11.60 -8.59
C ALA A 117 -16.74 -12.84 -8.81
N VAL A 118 -15.42 -12.70 -8.69
CA VAL A 118 -14.46 -13.82 -8.76
C VAL A 118 -14.30 -14.50 -7.40
N ASN A 119 -14.29 -13.73 -6.32
CA ASN A 119 -14.16 -14.25 -4.97
C ASN A 119 -15.15 -13.56 -4.01
N PRO A 120 -16.31 -14.19 -3.72
CA PRO A 120 -17.33 -13.63 -2.84
C PRO A 120 -16.91 -13.46 -1.37
N ARG A 121 -15.82 -14.12 -0.94
CA ARG A 121 -15.29 -14.10 0.43
C ARG A 121 -14.21 -13.04 0.64
N LEU A 122 -13.75 -12.41 -0.44
CA LEU A 122 -12.63 -11.48 -0.43
C LEU A 122 -12.92 -10.22 0.39
N VAL A 123 -11.92 -9.78 1.16
CA VAL A 123 -11.85 -8.45 1.76
C VAL A 123 -10.97 -7.53 0.89
N LEU A 124 -11.49 -6.37 0.51
CA LEU A 124 -10.71 -5.32 -0.15
C LEU A 124 -10.43 -4.19 0.84
N VAL A 125 -9.15 -3.90 1.07
CA VAL A 125 -8.67 -2.82 1.93
C VAL A 125 -8.11 -1.71 1.05
N SER A 126 -8.80 -0.57 1.03
CA SER A 126 -8.46 0.61 0.24
C SER A 126 -7.94 1.75 1.11
N ILE A 127 -6.65 2.08 1.02
CA ILE A 127 -6.01 3.12 1.82
C ILE A 127 -5.89 4.41 1.01
N THR A 128 -6.84 5.32 1.20
CA THR A 128 -6.90 6.61 0.49
C THR A 128 -6.86 7.77 1.46
N ALA A 129 -6.28 8.90 1.05
CA ALA A 129 -6.13 10.06 1.93
C ALA A 129 -7.46 10.65 2.41
N TYR A 130 -8.52 10.53 1.61
CA TYR A 130 -9.82 11.16 1.86
C TYR A 130 -10.99 10.17 1.82
N GLY A 131 -10.73 8.87 1.75
CA GLY A 131 -11.75 7.85 1.56
C GLY A 131 -12.19 7.68 0.09
N GLN A 132 -13.11 6.74 -0.13
CA GLN A 132 -13.63 6.36 -1.46
C GLN A 132 -14.81 7.23 -1.92
N GLY A 133 -15.28 8.17 -1.10
CA GLY A 133 -16.46 8.99 -1.39
C GLY A 133 -16.35 10.40 -0.83
N GLY A 134 -17.33 11.26 -1.15
CA GLY A 134 -17.33 12.67 -0.77
C GLY A 134 -16.52 13.57 -1.72
N PRO A 135 -16.49 14.88 -1.45
CA PRO A 135 -15.97 15.88 -2.39
C PRO A 135 -14.46 15.79 -2.63
N TYR A 136 -13.71 15.16 -1.72
CA TYR A 136 -12.25 15.06 -1.78
C TYR A 136 -11.75 13.68 -2.25
N ALA A 137 -12.64 12.73 -2.54
CA ALA A 137 -12.25 11.35 -2.87
C ALA A 137 -11.24 11.25 -4.02
N GLU A 138 -11.33 12.14 -5.01
CA GLU A 138 -10.47 12.13 -6.20
C GLU A 138 -9.26 13.09 -6.11
N TYR A 139 -9.08 13.77 -4.97
CA TYR A 139 -7.97 14.68 -4.77
C TYR A 139 -6.66 13.91 -4.70
N ARG A 140 -5.63 14.43 -5.36
CA ARG A 140 -4.27 13.91 -5.22
C ARG A 140 -3.75 14.27 -3.84
N SER A 141 -3.09 13.31 -3.22
CA SER A 141 -2.47 13.49 -1.92
C SER A 141 -1.17 12.69 -1.86
N ASN A 142 -0.36 13.03 -0.88
CA ASN A 142 0.83 12.30 -0.47
C ASN A 142 0.95 12.44 1.06
N ASN A 143 1.96 11.82 1.67
CA ASN A 143 2.15 11.93 3.12
C ASN A 143 2.14 13.39 3.60
N LEU A 144 2.81 14.32 2.90
CA LEU A 144 2.92 15.71 3.35
C LEU A 144 1.54 16.39 3.37
N ILE A 145 0.77 16.22 2.31
CA ILE A 145 -0.58 16.79 2.20
C ILE A 145 -1.51 16.16 3.25
N ALA A 146 -1.51 14.84 3.39
CA ALA A 146 -2.32 14.14 4.40
C ALA A 146 -1.95 14.57 5.83
N PHE A 147 -0.66 14.74 6.13
CA PHE A 147 -0.18 15.21 7.43
C PHE A 147 -0.60 16.66 7.72
N ALA A 148 -0.63 17.52 6.70
CA ALA A 148 -1.12 18.90 6.82
C ALA A 148 -2.64 18.93 7.04
N MET A 149 -3.39 18.26 6.16
CA MET A 149 -4.86 18.26 6.17
C MET A 149 -5.43 17.55 7.39
N GLY A 150 -4.73 16.55 7.95
CA GLY A 150 -5.09 15.89 9.20
C GLY A 150 -4.81 16.71 10.46
N GLY A 151 -4.27 17.94 10.33
CA GLY A 151 -4.01 18.86 11.44
C GLY A 151 -2.74 18.56 12.24
N GLN A 152 -2.07 17.43 12.01
CA GLN A 152 -0.84 17.08 12.74
C GLN A 152 0.28 18.10 12.54
N MET A 153 0.40 18.65 11.32
CA MET A 153 1.43 19.64 11.03
C MET A 153 1.28 20.93 11.85
N PHE A 154 0.05 21.33 12.17
CA PHE A 154 -0.22 22.51 12.98
C PHE A 154 0.33 22.38 14.41
N LEU A 155 0.49 21.15 14.90
CA LEU A 155 0.98 20.85 16.24
C LEU A 155 2.51 20.69 16.32
N THR A 156 3.21 20.76 15.20
CA THR A 156 4.65 20.50 15.13
C THR A 156 5.42 21.74 14.74
N GLY A 157 6.38 22.12 15.58
CA GLY A 157 7.37 23.16 15.30
C GLY A 157 7.36 24.26 16.34
N ASP A 158 7.90 25.41 15.94
CA ASP A 158 7.92 26.63 16.72
C ASP A 158 6.64 27.43 16.40
N PRO A 159 5.84 27.86 17.41
CA PRO A 159 4.59 28.61 17.19
C PRO A 159 4.75 29.87 16.34
N ASP A 160 5.94 30.49 16.35
CA ASP A 160 6.21 31.72 15.62
C ASP A 160 6.76 31.48 14.19
N LYS A 161 6.79 30.23 13.74
CA LYS A 161 7.32 29.82 12.42
C LYS A 161 6.29 29.02 11.63
N PRO A 162 6.47 28.87 10.29
CA PRO A 162 5.66 27.97 9.51
C PRO A 162 5.68 26.54 10.08
N PRO A 163 4.53 25.84 10.05
CA PRO A 163 4.43 24.48 10.60
C PRO A 163 5.29 23.50 9.81
N VAL A 164 5.84 22.49 10.50
CA VAL A 164 6.75 21.52 9.88
C VAL A 164 6.21 20.10 9.96
N LYS A 165 6.55 19.30 8.95
CA LYS A 165 6.26 17.87 8.93
C LYS A 165 7.24 17.11 9.82
N ASN A 166 6.75 16.10 10.54
CA ASN A 166 7.60 15.11 11.21
C ASN A 166 8.37 14.24 10.20
N GLY A 167 9.57 13.80 10.57
CA GLY A 167 10.41 12.91 9.75
C GLY A 167 9.71 11.61 9.33
N GLY A 168 10.11 11.06 8.19
CA GLY A 168 9.58 9.80 7.64
C GLY A 168 8.21 9.97 6.98
N TYR A 169 7.32 9.00 7.12
CA TYR A 169 6.02 8.92 6.43
C TYR A 169 4.86 8.66 7.42
N GLN A 170 4.77 9.51 8.44
CA GLN A 170 3.85 9.32 9.58
C GLN A 170 2.38 9.09 9.18
N ALA A 171 1.85 9.87 8.23
CA ALA A 171 0.47 9.73 7.80
C ALA A 171 0.24 8.41 7.06
N ASP A 172 1.21 7.99 6.24
CA ASP A 172 1.13 6.71 5.52
C ASP A 172 1.24 5.51 6.48
N TYR A 173 2.14 5.57 7.48
CA TYR A 173 2.25 4.54 8.51
C TYR A 173 0.98 4.44 9.36
N GLN A 174 0.39 5.58 9.74
CA GLN A 174 -0.88 5.61 10.46
C GLN A 174 -2.01 5.01 9.61
N GLY A 175 -2.08 5.37 8.33
CA GLY A 175 -3.04 4.79 7.39
C GLY A 175 -2.87 3.27 7.26
N GLY A 176 -1.64 2.79 7.12
CA GLY A 176 -1.34 1.35 7.04
C GLY A 176 -1.67 0.57 8.32
N LEU A 177 -1.40 1.15 9.50
CA LEU A 177 -1.74 0.54 10.79
C LEU A 177 -3.25 0.44 10.99
N ASN A 178 -3.98 1.52 10.70
CA ASN A 178 -5.44 1.54 10.79
C ASN A 178 -6.05 0.53 9.82
N ALA A 179 -5.52 0.44 8.60
CA ALA A 179 -5.96 -0.52 7.59
C ALA A 179 -5.74 -1.98 8.00
N PHE A 180 -4.63 -2.29 8.68
CA PHE A 180 -4.36 -3.62 9.23
C PHE A 180 -5.36 -4.02 10.32
N SER A 181 -5.88 -3.04 11.08
CA SER A 181 -6.77 -3.28 12.22
C SER A 181 -8.26 -3.35 11.87
N ALA A 182 -8.61 -3.00 10.62
CA ALA A 182 -9.98 -2.80 10.16
C ALA A 182 -10.71 -4.08 9.75
#